data_AF-A0AAN2C9B6-F1
#
_entry.id   AF-A0AAN2C9B6-F1
#
_cell.length_a   1.000
_cell.length_b   1.000
_cell.length_c   1.000
_cell.angle_alpha   90.00
_cell.angle_beta   90.00
_cell.angle_gamma   90.00
#
_symmetry.space_group_name_H-M   'P 1'
#
loop_
_entity.id
_entity.type
_entity.pdbx_description
1 polymer ?
#
loop_
_entity_poly.entity_id
_entity_poly.type
_entity_poly.pdbx_seq_one_letter_code
_entity_poly.pdbx_strand_id
1 'polypeptide(L)'
;MQMEGAQTPAREPRTILGWLGDQDWVFAVALALAVGTAVWFARSIKDFFGPSAASVVVPALAGTTRTDALAECGRVRLQCKVLATQPSDRFPKDVVMSQAPPAGSRVREGRAVSLVVSSGVTIFAMPDLRFESLRNAGLDLNRLRLQLAKTSIVANDDIPANHVVAQDPPPLTSVRQGSRVTLSLSKGPPSAVKVIDFVGMRIDAARARAQHAKIKLGQVVWTPFGPSGKPRGEIVRQNPPPGTQIDPFEEVSLQVSAGPYEYGYLIRQVHATATVPARDDAARVRMQVRDDTGTWNVYDGFAQGGQKLDFNLTVVGSAELDTYVNNELLNQTKLGVEPPKGPPPTSPPERK
;
A
#
# COMPACT_ATOMS: atom_id res chain seq x y z
N MET A 1 7.79 -65.29 87.91
CA MET A 1 8.28 -64.46 86.79
C MET A 1 7.42 -63.19 86.82
N GLN A 2 7.88 -62.06 87.40
CA GLN A 2 8.75 -61.05 86.75
C GLN A 2 8.19 -60.75 85.34
N MET A 3 7.69 -59.56 84.99
CA MET A 3 8.16 -58.18 85.17
C MET A 3 6.93 -57.25 84.94
N GLU A 4 6.67 -56.20 85.74
CA GLU A 4 7.06 -54.80 85.50
C GLU A 4 6.01 -54.03 84.62
N GLY A 5 5.50 -52.83 84.96
CA GLY A 5 5.99 -51.89 85.94
C GLY A 5 5.04 -50.74 86.34
N ALA A 6 5.45 -50.15 87.46
CA ALA A 6 5.49 -48.73 87.83
C ALA A 6 4.22 -47.87 87.70
N GLN A 7 3.52 -47.70 88.82
CA GLN A 7 2.72 -46.52 89.13
C GLN A 7 3.62 -45.46 89.81
N THR A 8 3.57 -44.22 89.30
CA THR A 8 4.35 -43.03 89.74
C THR A 8 3.57 -42.25 90.83
N PRO A 9 4.23 -41.45 91.72
CA PRO A 9 3.68 -41.03 93.01
C PRO A 9 3.03 -39.62 93.04
N ALA A 10 2.33 -39.33 94.15
CA ALA A 10 1.86 -38.01 94.63
C ALA A 10 3.06 -37.13 95.12
N ARG A 11 3.05 -35.79 95.31
CA ARG A 11 2.05 -34.70 95.37
C ARG A 11 2.80 -33.34 95.37
N GLU A 12 2.18 -32.29 94.78
CA GLU A 12 2.16 -30.86 95.23
C GLU A 12 3.34 -29.85 94.92
N PRO A 13 3.18 -28.50 95.06
CA PRO A 13 2.99 -27.55 93.93
C PRO A 13 3.94 -26.31 93.91
N ARG A 14 3.88 -25.47 92.84
CA ARG A 14 3.62 -24.00 92.86
C ARG A 14 3.95 -23.27 91.53
N THR A 15 2.88 -22.73 90.93
CA THR A 15 2.68 -21.39 90.30
C THR A 15 3.72 -20.77 89.37
N ILE A 16 3.26 -20.25 88.21
CA ILE A 16 3.41 -18.86 87.75
C ILE A 16 2.48 -18.59 86.53
N LEU A 17 1.75 -17.47 86.57
CA LEU A 17 1.06 -16.75 85.48
C LEU A 17 -0.11 -17.48 84.74
N GLY A 18 -1.33 -16.97 84.60
CA GLY A 18 -1.85 -15.61 84.70
C GLY A 18 -2.37 -15.11 83.34
N TRP A 19 -3.52 -15.63 82.85
CA TRP A 19 -4.44 -14.93 81.92
C TRP A 19 -5.71 -15.76 81.64
N LEU A 20 -6.81 -15.48 82.36
CA LEU A 20 -8.19 -15.86 81.98
C LEU A 20 -9.15 -15.11 82.91
N GLY A 21 -9.22 -13.80 82.72
CA GLY A 21 -10.23 -12.92 83.29
C GLY A 21 -10.71 -11.97 82.19
N ASP A 22 -12.01 -11.68 82.17
CA ASP A 22 -12.73 -10.76 81.27
C ASP A 22 -13.08 -11.21 79.84
N GLN A 23 -13.92 -12.24 79.70
CA GLN A 23 -14.61 -12.54 78.43
C GLN A 23 -16.15 -12.43 78.48
N ASP A 24 -16.76 -12.04 79.59
CA ASP A 24 -18.23 -11.87 79.64
C ASP A 24 -18.72 -10.69 78.78
N TRP A 25 -17.93 -9.63 78.64
CA TRP A 25 -18.24 -8.53 77.73
C TRP A 25 -18.08 -8.93 76.25
N VAL A 26 -17.19 -9.88 75.94
CA VAL A 26 -17.00 -10.40 74.58
C VAL A 26 -18.23 -11.19 74.15
N PHE A 27 -18.82 -11.99 75.03
CA PHE A 27 -20.10 -12.65 74.77
C PHE A 27 -21.24 -11.65 74.62
N ALA A 28 -21.30 -10.59 75.44
CA ALA A 28 -22.31 -9.55 75.31
C ALA A 28 -22.20 -8.76 73.99
N VAL A 29 -20.98 -8.41 73.57
CA VAL A 29 -20.72 -7.71 72.30
C VAL A 29 -20.95 -8.64 71.09
N ALA A 30 -20.55 -9.90 71.18
CA ALA A 30 -20.81 -10.89 70.14
C ALA A 30 -22.32 -11.16 69.98
N LEU A 31 -23.07 -11.22 71.08
CA LEU A 31 -24.53 -11.33 71.06
C LEU A 31 -25.18 -10.07 70.48
N ALA A 32 -24.72 -8.88 70.85
CA ALA A 32 -25.21 -7.61 70.29
C ALA A 32 -24.93 -7.50 68.78
N LEU A 33 -23.77 -7.98 68.30
CA LEU A 33 -23.44 -8.05 66.89
C LEU A 33 -24.23 -9.14 66.16
N ALA A 34 -24.47 -10.31 66.78
CA ALA A 34 -25.30 -11.37 66.22
C ALA A 34 -26.77 -10.92 66.11
N VAL A 35 -27.30 -10.22 67.11
CA VAL A 35 -28.63 -9.61 67.06
C VAL A 35 -28.66 -8.45 66.06
N GLY A 36 -27.63 -7.61 66.03
CA GLY A 36 -27.52 -6.50 65.06
C GLY A 36 -27.44 -7.01 63.61
N THR A 37 -26.68 -8.05 63.34
CA THR A 37 -26.61 -8.72 62.03
C THR A 37 -27.88 -9.48 61.72
N ALA A 38 -28.52 -10.15 62.69
CA ALA A 38 -29.81 -10.79 62.49
C ALA A 38 -30.93 -9.76 62.23
N VAL A 39 -30.92 -8.61 62.88
CA VAL A 39 -31.84 -7.49 62.61
C VAL A 39 -31.53 -6.83 61.27
N TRP A 40 -30.26 -6.63 60.93
CA TRP A 40 -29.83 -6.09 59.63
C TRP A 40 -30.13 -7.06 58.48
N PHE A 41 -29.96 -8.37 58.70
CA PHE A 41 -30.25 -9.43 57.75
C PHE A 41 -31.76 -9.68 57.66
N ALA A 42 -32.51 -9.65 58.77
CA ALA A 42 -33.97 -9.70 58.76
C ALA A 42 -34.59 -8.43 58.14
N ARG A 43 -33.96 -7.26 58.29
CA ARG A 43 -34.34 -6.03 57.59
C ARG A 43 -33.99 -6.11 56.10
N SER A 44 -32.84 -6.66 55.75
CA SER A 44 -32.45 -6.94 54.35
C SER A 44 -33.34 -8.00 53.68
N ILE A 45 -33.74 -9.04 54.41
CA ILE A 45 -34.70 -10.06 53.98
C ILE A 45 -36.10 -9.46 53.94
N LYS A 46 -36.49 -8.57 54.84
CA LYS A 46 -37.76 -7.82 54.78
C LYS A 46 -37.78 -6.82 53.62
N ASP A 47 -36.65 -6.25 53.23
CA ASP A 47 -36.55 -5.44 52.01
C ASP A 47 -36.57 -6.33 50.75
N PHE A 48 -36.11 -7.59 50.87
CA PHE A 48 -36.16 -8.60 49.81
C PHE A 48 -37.50 -9.36 49.72
N PHE A 49 -38.27 -9.53 50.81
CA PHE A 49 -39.49 -10.34 50.92
C PHE A 49 -40.70 -9.58 51.55
N GLY A 50 -40.57 -8.28 51.79
CA GLY A 50 -41.62 -7.43 52.36
C GLY A 50 -42.85 -7.31 51.46
N PRO A 51 -44.00 -6.89 52.04
CA PRO A 51 -45.31 -6.99 51.41
C PRO A 51 -45.37 -6.18 50.11
N SER A 52 -45.53 -6.92 49.01
CA SER A 52 -45.96 -6.50 47.67
C SER A 52 -45.60 -5.06 47.27
N ALA A 53 -44.31 -4.80 47.03
CA ALA A 53 -43.93 -3.71 46.13
C ALA A 53 -44.73 -3.89 44.82
N ALA A 54 -45.40 -2.83 44.37
CA ALA A 54 -46.23 -2.87 43.18
C ALA A 54 -45.49 -3.61 42.04
N SER A 55 -46.11 -4.67 41.54
CA SER A 55 -45.55 -5.47 40.47
C SER A 55 -45.91 -4.83 39.14
N VAL A 56 -44.91 -4.55 38.31
CA VAL A 56 -45.08 -3.96 37.00
C VAL A 56 -44.79 -5.00 35.93
N VAL A 57 -45.55 -4.95 34.85
CA VAL A 57 -45.32 -5.76 33.66
C VAL A 57 -44.27 -5.07 32.80
N VAL A 58 -43.22 -5.79 32.42
CA VAL A 58 -42.17 -5.27 31.53
C VAL A 58 -42.76 -5.05 30.13
N PRO A 59 -42.71 -3.81 29.59
CA PRO A 59 -43.22 -3.51 28.25
C PRO A 59 -42.37 -4.16 27.14
N ALA A 60 -42.94 -4.23 25.93
CA ALA A 60 -42.22 -4.64 24.74
C ALA A 60 -41.42 -3.46 24.19
N LEU A 61 -40.10 -3.49 24.41
CA LEU A 61 -39.15 -2.45 24.03
C LEU A 61 -38.34 -2.83 22.79
N ALA A 62 -38.22 -4.13 22.47
CA ALA A 62 -37.54 -4.58 21.26
C ALA A 62 -38.21 -4.00 20.00
N GLY A 63 -37.40 -3.43 19.10
CA GLY A 63 -37.87 -2.75 17.89
C GLY A 63 -38.23 -1.27 18.06
N THR A 64 -38.27 -0.75 19.30
CA THR A 64 -38.48 0.68 19.57
C THR A 64 -37.15 1.45 19.59
N THR A 65 -37.21 2.77 19.40
CA THR A 65 -36.02 3.62 19.52
C THR A 65 -35.54 3.64 20.97
N ARG A 66 -34.24 3.83 21.18
CA ARG A 66 -33.65 3.96 22.52
C ARG A 66 -34.36 5.04 23.35
N THR A 67 -34.73 6.15 22.73
CA THR A 67 -35.42 7.26 23.41
C THR A 67 -36.82 6.84 23.86
N ASP A 68 -37.60 6.21 22.98
CA ASP A 68 -38.95 5.77 23.31
C ASP A 68 -38.94 4.65 24.34
N ALA A 69 -37.97 3.73 24.24
CA ALA A 69 -37.80 2.67 25.21
C ALA A 69 -37.53 3.22 26.61
N LEU A 70 -36.63 4.20 26.73
CA LEU A 70 -36.33 4.84 28.02
C LEU A 70 -37.54 5.61 28.58
N ALA A 71 -38.30 6.29 27.72
CA ALA A 71 -39.52 7.00 28.11
C ALA A 71 -40.60 6.02 28.61
N GLU A 72 -40.81 4.92 27.90
CA GLU A 72 -41.79 3.90 28.26
C GLU A 72 -41.43 3.21 29.57
N CYS A 73 -40.14 2.92 29.80
CA CYS A 73 -39.68 2.41 31.09
C CYS A 73 -39.94 3.40 32.24
N GLY A 74 -39.70 4.69 32.02
CA GLY A 74 -40.01 5.74 33.00
C GLY A 74 -41.51 5.79 33.35
N ARG A 75 -42.38 5.65 32.35
CA ARG A 75 -43.84 5.62 32.51
C ARG A 75 -44.30 4.48 33.43
N VAL A 76 -43.66 3.32 33.32
CA VAL A 76 -43.96 2.14 34.15
C VAL A 76 -43.03 2.00 35.36
N ARG A 77 -42.28 3.04 35.73
CA ARG A 77 -41.35 3.06 36.88
C ARG A 77 -40.29 1.95 36.86
N LEU A 78 -39.82 1.54 35.68
CA LEU A 78 -38.69 0.62 35.49
C LEU A 78 -37.40 1.40 35.16
N GLN A 79 -36.26 0.84 35.50
CA GLN A 79 -34.95 1.47 35.24
C GLN A 79 -34.28 0.86 34.02
N CYS A 80 -34.45 1.45 32.85
CA CYS A 80 -33.82 0.93 31.64
C CYS A 80 -32.37 1.41 31.49
N LYS A 81 -31.46 0.47 31.23
CA LYS A 81 -30.03 0.73 31.01
C LYS A 81 -29.54 0.02 29.76
N VAL A 82 -28.80 0.73 28.92
CA VAL A 82 -28.12 0.12 27.78
C VAL A 82 -26.92 -0.66 28.31
N LEU A 83 -26.96 -1.99 28.15
CA LEU A 83 -25.90 -2.89 28.59
C LEU A 83 -24.79 -2.99 27.53
N ALA A 84 -25.19 -3.07 26.26
CA ALA A 84 -24.26 -3.20 25.14
C ALA A 84 -24.85 -2.57 23.88
N THR A 85 -23.97 -2.12 23.00
CA THR A 85 -24.31 -1.72 21.64
C THR A 85 -23.67 -2.70 20.67
N GLN A 86 -24.44 -3.24 19.71
CA GLN A 86 -23.96 -4.24 18.76
C GLN A 86 -24.34 -3.86 17.31
N PRO A 87 -23.49 -4.19 16.32
CA PRO A 87 -23.84 -3.96 14.91
C PRO A 87 -24.99 -4.85 14.48
N SER A 88 -25.90 -4.29 13.68
CA SER A 88 -27.03 -5.01 13.10
C SER A 88 -27.37 -4.47 11.72
N ASP A 89 -27.65 -5.38 10.79
CA ASP A 89 -28.21 -5.11 9.47
C ASP A 89 -29.74 -5.05 9.49
N ARG A 90 -30.38 -5.72 10.45
CA ARG A 90 -31.83 -5.78 10.63
C ARG A 90 -32.41 -4.59 11.40
N PHE A 91 -31.70 -4.12 12.43
CA PHE A 91 -32.17 -3.02 13.28
C PHE A 91 -31.42 -1.72 12.94
N PRO A 92 -32.11 -0.61 12.65
CA PRO A 92 -31.48 0.70 12.47
C PRO A 92 -30.66 1.11 13.69
N LYS A 93 -29.75 2.07 13.49
CA LYS A 93 -28.97 2.65 14.59
C LYS A 93 -29.91 3.20 15.67
N ASP A 94 -29.53 2.98 16.93
CA ASP A 94 -30.24 3.40 18.14
C ASP A 94 -31.60 2.71 18.40
N VAL A 95 -31.88 1.59 17.72
CA VAL A 95 -33.06 0.75 17.99
C VAL A 95 -32.71 -0.39 18.93
N VAL A 96 -33.60 -0.71 19.88
CA VAL A 96 -33.42 -1.81 20.83
C VAL A 96 -33.54 -3.16 20.10
N MET A 97 -32.48 -3.96 20.14
CA MET A 97 -32.42 -5.30 19.55
C MET A 97 -33.00 -6.35 20.49
N SER A 98 -32.66 -6.24 21.78
CA SER A 98 -33.14 -7.16 22.80
C SER A 98 -33.21 -6.49 24.17
N GLN A 99 -34.02 -7.09 25.04
CA GLN A 99 -34.20 -6.65 26.41
C GLN A 99 -34.15 -7.84 27.36
N ALA A 100 -33.72 -7.60 28.59
CA ALA A 100 -33.81 -8.55 29.68
C ALA A 100 -34.22 -7.81 30.97
N PRO A 101 -35.29 -8.24 31.68
CA PRO A 101 -36.16 -9.39 31.41
C PRO A 101 -37.04 -9.25 30.14
N PRO A 102 -37.56 -10.36 29.58
CA PRO A 102 -38.38 -10.33 28.36
C PRO A 102 -39.72 -9.61 28.58
N ALA A 103 -40.29 -9.09 27.51
CA ALA A 103 -41.60 -8.43 27.52
C ALA A 103 -42.68 -9.33 28.16
N GLY A 104 -43.61 -8.74 28.91
CA GLY A 104 -44.65 -9.46 29.64
C GLY A 104 -44.21 -10.02 31.00
N SER A 105 -42.91 -10.01 31.32
CA SER A 105 -42.42 -10.45 32.63
C SER A 105 -42.97 -9.56 33.74
N ARG A 106 -43.32 -10.15 34.89
CA ARG A 106 -43.76 -9.39 36.07
C ARG A 106 -42.56 -9.15 36.99
N VAL A 107 -42.20 -7.89 37.21
CA VAL A 107 -41.05 -7.49 38.02
C VAL A 107 -41.45 -6.44 39.05
N ARG A 108 -40.59 -6.18 40.03
CA ARG A 108 -40.82 -5.09 40.99
C ARG A 108 -40.62 -3.73 40.32
N GLU A 109 -41.39 -2.72 40.75
CA GLU A 109 -41.07 -1.32 40.47
C GLU A 109 -39.60 -1.02 40.78
N GLY A 110 -38.96 -0.19 39.95
CA GLY A 110 -37.55 0.16 40.05
C GLY A 110 -36.59 -0.91 39.54
N ARG A 111 -37.06 -2.09 39.10
CA ARG A 111 -36.17 -3.12 38.55
C ARG A 111 -35.44 -2.62 37.31
N ALA A 112 -34.14 -2.93 37.23
CA ALA A 112 -33.34 -2.65 36.06
C ALA A 112 -33.70 -3.57 34.88
N VAL A 113 -33.93 -2.98 33.71
CA VAL A 113 -34.09 -3.69 32.44
C VAL A 113 -32.87 -3.37 31.57
N SER A 114 -32.13 -4.41 31.21
CA SER A 114 -30.96 -4.31 30.36
C SER A 114 -31.38 -4.31 28.89
N LEU A 115 -30.90 -3.34 28.13
CA LEU A 115 -31.17 -3.20 26.70
C LEU A 115 -29.88 -3.45 25.90
N VAL A 116 -29.98 -4.23 24.82
CA VAL A 116 -28.96 -4.27 23.77
C VAL A 116 -29.46 -3.41 22.62
N VAL A 117 -28.68 -2.42 22.22
CA VAL A 117 -29.07 -1.43 21.20
C VAL A 117 -28.23 -1.64 19.94
N SER A 118 -28.84 -1.42 18.77
CA SER A 118 -28.14 -1.51 17.49
C SER A 118 -27.23 -0.29 17.26
N SER A 119 -25.98 -0.52 16.86
CA SER A 119 -25.11 0.54 16.32
C SER A 119 -25.37 0.83 14.83
N GLY A 120 -26.30 0.10 14.19
CA GLY A 120 -26.52 0.10 12.75
C GLY A 120 -25.48 -0.73 11.99
N VAL A 121 -25.48 -0.59 10.67
CA VAL A 121 -24.52 -1.27 9.78
C VAL A 121 -23.11 -0.72 9.95
N THR A 122 -22.12 -1.62 10.01
CA THR A 122 -20.71 -1.23 10.00
C THR A 122 -20.33 -0.71 8.61
N ILE A 123 -19.95 0.55 8.53
CA ILE A 123 -19.50 1.24 7.33
C ILE A 123 -18.02 1.59 7.45
N PHE A 124 -17.30 1.44 6.34
CA PHE A 124 -15.88 1.78 6.20
C PHE A 124 -15.71 2.73 5.02
N ALA A 125 -14.66 3.53 5.04
CA ALA A 125 -14.20 4.21 3.84
C ALA A 125 -13.45 3.19 2.95
N MET A 126 -13.78 3.17 1.67
CA MET A 126 -13.11 2.30 0.70
C MET A 126 -11.63 2.70 0.59
N PRO A 127 -10.66 1.78 0.81
CA PRO A 127 -9.25 2.07 0.65
C PRO A 127 -8.92 2.33 -0.83
N ASP A 128 -7.81 3.03 -1.07
CA ASP A 128 -7.22 3.13 -2.41
C ASP A 128 -6.30 1.94 -2.66
N LEU A 129 -6.73 1.03 -3.51
CA LEU A 129 -6.05 -0.21 -3.86
C LEU A 129 -5.28 -0.06 -5.18
N ARG A 130 -5.34 1.10 -5.84
CA ARG A 130 -4.68 1.32 -7.13
C ARG A 130 -3.17 1.19 -6.98
N PHE A 131 -2.53 0.66 -8.02
CA PHE A 131 -1.10 0.34 -8.11
C PHE A 131 -0.61 -0.74 -7.13
N GLU A 132 -1.46 -1.27 -6.26
CA GLU A 132 -1.08 -2.40 -5.41
C GLU A 132 -1.11 -3.73 -6.17
N SER A 133 -0.32 -4.70 -5.71
CA SER A 133 -0.45 -6.08 -6.17
C SER A 133 -1.79 -6.68 -5.74
N LEU A 134 -2.35 -7.60 -6.55
CA LEU A 134 -3.57 -8.34 -6.20
C LEU A 134 -3.49 -8.99 -4.80
N ARG A 135 -2.29 -9.43 -4.40
CA ARG A 135 -2.07 -10.01 -3.07
C ARG A 135 -2.27 -8.99 -1.96
N ASN A 136 -1.67 -7.81 -2.07
CA ASN A 136 -1.78 -6.75 -1.06
C ASN A 136 -3.20 -6.21 -1.00
N ALA A 137 -3.81 -5.94 -2.16
CA ALA A 137 -5.20 -5.52 -2.24
C ALA A 137 -6.14 -6.53 -1.56
N GLY A 138 -5.89 -7.84 -1.74
CA GLY A 138 -6.63 -8.89 -1.04
C GLY A 138 -6.49 -8.85 0.48
N LEU A 139 -5.30 -8.52 1.01
CA LEU A 139 -5.09 -8.37 2.46
C LEU A 139 -5.87 -7.18 3.03
N ASP A 140 -5.89 -6.05 2.31
CA ASP A 140 -6.60 -4.85 2.77
C ASP A 140 -8.11 -5.00 2.69
N LEU A 141 -8.62 -5.68 1.66
CA LEU A 141 -10.03 -6.07 1.60
C LEU A 141 -10.41 -7.00 2.77
N ASN A 142 -9.57 -7.98 3.08
CA ASN A 142 -9.82 -8.92 4.17
C ASN A 142 -9.83 -8.23 5.56
N ARG A 143 -8.95 -7.25 5.78
CA ARG A 143 -8.93 -6.44 7.02
C ARG A 143 -10.25 -5.73 7.28
N LEU A 144 -10.89 -5.22 6.22
CA LEU A 144 -12.19 -4.55 6.27
C LEU A 144 -13.38 -5.52 6.12
N ARG A 145 -13.11 -6.82 6.01
CA ARG A 145 -14.09 -7.88 5.73
C ARG A 145 -14.95 -7.57 4.50
N LEU A 146 -14.32 -6.98 3.48
CA LEU A 146 -14.90 -6.76 2.15
C LEU A 146 -14.64 -8.00 1.28
N GLN A 147 -15.52 -8.24 0.31
CA GLN A 147 -15.44 -9.41 -0.55
C GLN A 147 -14.84 -9.03 -1.90
N LEU A 148 -13.70 -9.64 -2.26
CA LEU A 148 -13.20 -9.55 -3.63
C LEU A 148 -14.16 -10.30 -4.57
N ALA A 149 -14.72 -9.56 -5.52
CA ALA A 149 -15.60 -10.08 -6.56
C ALA A 149 -14.80 -10.37 -7.84
N LYS A 150 -15.46 -10.30 -9.01
CA LYS A 150 -14.83 -10.59 -10.30
C LYS A 150 -13.67 -9.62 -10.56
N THR A 151 -12.54 -10.18 -10.97
CA THR A 151 -11.42 -9.42 -11.51
C THR A 151 -11.48 -9.40 -13.04
N SER A 152 -11.06 -8.30 -13.65
CA SER A 152 -10.87 -8.20 -15.10
C SER A 152 -9.41 -7.87 -15.38
N ILE A 153 -8.91 -8.30 -16.54
CA ILE A 153 -7.54 -7.97 -16.98
C ILE A 153 -7.65 -6.91 -18.06
N VAL A 154 -6.95 -5.80 -17.89
CA VAL A 154 -6.91 -4.68 -18.83
C VAL A 154 -5.47 -4.47 -19.33
N ALA A 155 -5.33 -4.03 -20.58
CA ALA A 155 -4.02 -3.69 -21.14
C ALA A 155 -3.52 -2.39 -20.51
N ASN A 156 -2.35 -2.44 -19.87
CA ASN A 156 -1.65 -1.28 -19.34
C ASN A 156 -0.16 -1.62 -19.27
N ASP A 157 0.66 -0.92 -20.05
CA ASP A 157 2.10 -1.22 -20.16
C ASP A 157 2.92 -0.53 -19.05
N ASP A 158 2.34 0.46 -18.37
CA ASP A 158 3.00 1.27 -17.34
C ASP A 158 2.87 0.64 -15.94
N ILE A 159 1.82 -0.16 -15.72
CA ILE A 159 1.53 -0.82 -14.46
C ILE A 159 1.95 -2.30 -14.57
N PRO A 160 2.76 -2.85 -13.64
CA PRO A 160 3.19 -4.24 -13.72
C PRO A 160 2.03 -5.23 -13.72
N ALA A 161 2.25 -6.41 -14.31
CA ALA A 161 1.24 -7.46 -14.36
C ALA A 161 0.68 -7.78 -12.96
N ASN A 162 -0.62 -8.09 -12.87
CA ASN A 162 -1.34 -8.40 -11.63
C ASN A 162 -1.41 -7.28 -10.58
N HIS A 163 -1.15 -6.03 -10.98
CA HIS A 163 -1.38 -4.86 -10.13
C HIS A 163 -2.71 -4.18 -10.49
N VAL A 164 -3.34 -3.54 -9.51
CA VAL A 164 -4.65 -2.91 -9.67
C VAL A 164 -4.53 -1.62 -10.48
N VAL A 165 -5.24 -1.56 -11.60
CA VAL A 165 -5.39 -0.36 -12.45
C VAL A 165 -6.56 0.48 -11.96
N ALA A 166 -7.68 -0.19 -11.65
CA ALA A 166 -8.90 0.45 -11.19
C ALA A 166 -9.66 -0.46 -10.22
N GLN A 167 -10.49 0.15 -9.39
CA GLN A 167 -11.35 -0.52 -8.44
C GLN A 167 -12.77 0.04 -8.53
N ASP A 168 -13.74 -0.77 -8.14
CA ASP A 168 -15.11 -0.35 -7.89
C ASP A 168 -15.62 -1.07 -6.63
N PRO A 169 -16.06 -0.36 -5.57
CA PRO A 169 -16.24 1.10 -5.47
C PRO A 169 -14.93 1.94 -5.49
N PRO A 170 -14.97 3.21 -5.91
CA PRO A 170 -13.80 4.08 -5.90
C PRO A 170 -13.35 4.43 -4.47
N PRO A 171 -12.09 4.87 -4.29
CA PRO A 171 -11.56 5.22 -2.98
C PRO A 171 -12.43 6.23 -2.23
N LEU A 172 -12.41 6.16 -0.90
CA LEU A 172 -13.18 7.00 0.04
C LEU A 172 -14.71 6.83 -0.01
N THR A 173 -15.24 6.01 -0.92
CA THR A 173 -16.66 5.65 -0.93
C THR A 173 -17.04 4.91 0.35
N SER A 174 -18.20 5.24 0.93
CA SER A 174 -18.71 4.52 2.10
C SER A 174 -19.21 3.13 1.71
N VAL A 175 -18.56 2.09 2.22
CA VAL A 175 -18.88 0.68 1.94
C VAL A 175 -19.28 -0.04 3.21
N ARG A 176 -20.26 -0.94 3.11
CA ARG A 176 -20.67 -1.77 4.24
C ARG A 176 -19.75 -2.97 4.38
N GLN A 177 -19.59 -3.49 5.58
CA GLN A 177 -18.96 -4.79 5.80
C GLN A 177 -19.61 -5.86 4.89
N GLY A 178 -18.80 -6.69 4.24
CA GLY A 178 -19.28 -7.71 3.30
C GLY A 178 -19.63 -7.21 1.90
N SER A 179 -19.49 -5.90 1.63
CA SER A 179 -19.68 -5.37 0.27
C SER A 179 -18.69 -5.99 -0.70
N ARG A 180 -19.12 -6.14 -1.96
CA ARG A 180 -18.31 -6.67 -3.04
C ARG A 180 -17.46 -5.57 -3.67
N VAL A 181 -16.20 -5.88 -3.96
CA VAL A 181 -15.25 -5.00 -4.64
C VAL A 181 -14.77 -5.69 -5.90
N THR A 182 -14.87 -5.03 -7.04
CA THR A 182 -14.31 -5.50 -8.31
C THR A 182 -13.00 -4.77 -8.59
N LEU A 183 -12.04 -5.48 -9.19
CA LEU A 183 -10.73 -4.94 -9.53
C LEU A 183 -10.45 -5.14 -11.02
N SER A 184 -9.90 -4.11 -11.64
CA SER A 184 -9.28 -4.20 -12.97
C SER A 184 -7.78 -4.33 -12.76
N LEU A 185 -7.20 -5.44 -13.20
CA LEU A 185 -5.79 -5.78 -13.04
C LEU A 185 -5.04 -5.52 -14.34
N SER A 186 -3.81 -5.04 -14.22
CA SER A 186 -2.95 -4.83 -15.37
C SER A 186 -2.48 -6.16 -15.94
N LYS A 187 -2.52 -6.28 -17.26
CA LYS A 187 -1.82 -7.33 -18.00
C LYS A 187 -0.30 -7.17 -17.90
N GLY A 188 0.17 -5.97 -17.58
CA GLY A 188 1.58 -5.59 -17.65
C GLY A 188 2.02 -5.29 -19.08
N PRO A 189 3.25 -4.76 -19.24
CA PRO A 189 3.89 -4.69 -20.55
C PRO A 189 4.00 -6.10 -21.16
N PRO A 190 4.11 -6.20 -22.50
CA PRO A 190 4.29 -7.50 -23.15
C PRO A 190 5.46 -8.25 -22.51
N SER A 191 5.31 -9.54 -22.24
CA SER A 191 6.35 -10.34 -21.60
C SER A 191 7.62 -10.50 -22.45
N ALA A 192 7.53 -10.18 -23.74
CA ALA A 192 8.66 -10.13 -24.65
C ALA A 192 8.37 -9.18 -25.81
N VAL A 193 9.41 -8.53 -26.31
CA VAL A 193 9.40 -7.75 -27.54
C VAL A 193 10.19 -8.52 -28.61
N LYS A 194 9.63 -8.62 -29.81
CA LYS A 194 10.33 -9.25 -30.93
C LYS A 194 11.27 -8.24 -31.58
N VAL A 195 12.57 -8.53 -31.57
CA VAL A 195 13.59 -7.69 -32.19
C VAL A 195 13.33 -7.57 -33.69
N ILE A 196 13.32 -6.34 -34.18
CA ILE A 196 13.15 -6.02 -35.61
C ILE A 196 14.50 -6.12 -36.32
N ASP A 197 14.48 -6.41 -37.62
CA ASP A 197 15.65 -6.28 -38.46
C ASP A 197 15.93 -4.80 -38.79
N PHE A 198 17.02 -4.29 -38.26
CA PHE A 198 17.55 -2.97 -38.53
C PHE A 198 18.70 -3.01 -39.52
N VAL A 199 19.24 -4.18 -39.87
CA VAL A 199 20.38 -4.30 -40.80
C VAL A 199 19.99 -3.77 -42.18
N GLY A 200 20.87 -2.96 -42.77
CA GLY A 200 20.62 -2.27 -44.04
C GLY A 200 19.75 -1.01 -43.92
N MET A 201 19.14 -0.73 -42.76
CA MET A 201 18.45 0.54 -42.54
C MET A 201 19.44 1.67 -42.25
N ARG A 202 19.01 2.91 -42.53
CA ARG A 202 19.67 4.10 -41.98
C ARG A 202 19.37 4.25 -40.48
N ILE A 203 20.35 4.69 -39.70
CA ILE A 203 20.22 4.88 -38.25
C ILE A 203 19.03 5.76 -37.84
N ASP A 204 18.72 6.81 -38.60
CA ASP A 204 17.58 7.71 -38.33
C ASP A 204 16.23 6.97 -38.47
N ALA A 205 16.11 6.17 -39.54
CA ALA A 205 14.93 5.35 -39.78
C ALA A 205 14.81 4.23 -38.75
N ALA A 206 15.94 3.63 -38.35
CA ALA A 206 15.98 2.61 -37.31
C ALA A 206 15.54 3.17 -35.94
N ARG A 207 15.95 4.38 -35.56
CA ARG A 207 15.49 5.04 -34.32
C ARG A 207 13.99 5.24 -34.32
N ALA A 208 13.43 5.78 -35.40
CA ALA A 208 11.98 5.96 -35.53
C ALA A 208 11.24 4.62 -35.47
N ARG A 209 11.74 3.61 -36.18
CA ARG A 209 11.18 2.24 -36.19
C ARG A 209 11.22 1.61 -34.79
N ALA A 210 12.34 1.74 -34.08
CA ALA A 210 12.52 1.22 -32.74
C ALA A 210 11.55 1.87 -31.74
N GLN A 211 11.38 3.20 -31.80
CA GLN A 211 10.43 3.92 -30.96
C GLN A 211 8.99 3.45 -31.19
N HIS A 212 8.56 3.33 -32.45
CA HIS A 212 7.23 2.80 -32.79
C HIS A 212 7.01 1.36 -32.31
N ALA A 213 8.07 0.55 -32.30
CA ALA A 213 8.05 -0.83 -31.83
C ALA A 213 8.28 -0.98 -30.33
N LYS A 214 8.46 0.12 -29.58
CA LYS A 214 8.84 0.14 -28.16
C LYS A 214 10.12 -0.66 -27.87
N ILE A 215 11.05 -0.70 -28.84
CA ILE A 215 12.39 -1.30 -28.69
C ILE A 215 13.35 -0.21 -28.25
N LYS A 216 14.09 -0.46 -27.18
CA LYS A 216 15.17 0.44 -26.75
C LYS A 216 16.42 0.14 -27.56
N LEU A 217 17.01 1.19 -28.15
CA LEU A 217 18.32 1.09 -28.76
C LEU A 217 19.38 1.40 -27.69
N GLY A 218 20.35 0.51 -27.56
CA GLY A 218 21.46 0.66 -26.62
C GLY A 218 22.67 1.26 -27.29
N GLN A 219 23.82 0.60 -27.11
CA GLN A 219 25.09 1.05 -27.67
C GLN A 219 25.05 1.10 -29.21
N VAL A 220 25.46 2.24 -29.78
CA VAL A 220 25.65 2.42 -31.22
C VAL A 220 27.13 2.61 -31.51
N VAL A 221 27.74 1.65 -32.21
CA VAL A 221 29.17 1.64 -32.55
C VAL A 221 29.34 1.97 -34.02
N TRP A 222 30.01 3.07 -34.32
CA TRP A 222 30.38 3.43 -35.68
C TRP A 222 31.71 2.77 -36.06
N THR A 223 31.78 2.15 -37.23
CA THR A 223 32.97 1.39 -37.66
C THR A 223 33.36 1.73 -39.09
N PRO A 224 34.63 2.11 -39.34
CA PRO A 224 35.15 2.24 -40.69
C PRO A 224 35.40 0.86 -41.31
N PHE A 225 34.79 0.59 -42.46
CA PHE A 225 34.95 -0.67 -43.19
C PHE A 225 35.87 -0.54 -44.42
N GLY A 226 36.54 0.61 -44.59
CA GLY A 226 37.41 0.89 -45.73
C GLY A 226 36.66 1.04 -47.06
N PRO A 227 37.34 1.12 -48.22
CA PRO A 227 36.78 1.53 -49.52
C PRO A 227 35.59 0.71 -50.03
N SER A 228 35.45 -0.52 -49.57
CA SER A 228 34.33 -1.42 -49.90
C SER A 228 33.20 -1.40 -48.86
N GLY A 229 33.29 -0.51 -47.87
CA GLY A 229 32.31 -0.35 -46.80
C GLY A 229 30.96 0.17 -47.27
N LYS A 230 29.92 -0.13 -46.51
CA LYS A 230 28.56 0.38 -46.74
C LYS A 230 28.52 1.91 -46.63
N PRO A 231 27.56 2.59 -47.28
CA PRO A 231 27.29 4.01 -47.07
C PRO A 231 27.22 4.41 -45.59
N ARG A 232 27.64 5.64 -45.30
CA ARG A 232 27.57 6.22 -43.96
C ARG A 232 26.16 6.13 -43.39
N GLY A 233 26.06 5.70 -42.13
CA GLY A 233 24.80 5.65 -41.40
C GLY A 233 23.96 4.40 -41.69
N GLU A 234 24.42 3.50 -42.59
CA GLU A 234 23.80 2.19 -42.78
C GLU A 234 24.20 1.25 -41.64
N ILE A 235 23.21 0.59 -41.03
CA ILE A 235 23.42 -0.41 -39.99
C ILE A 235 23.94 -1.69 -40.64
N VAL A 236 25.11 -2.13 -40.20
CA VAL A 236 25.79 -3.32 -40.75
C VAL A 236 25.58 -4.53 -39.87
N ARG A 237 25.45 -4.34 -38.56
CA ARG A 237 25.12 -5.39 -37.60
C ARG A 237 24.22 -4.87 -36.50
N GLN A 238 23.49 -5.79 -35.89
CA GLN A 238 22.74 -5.56 -34.67
C GLN A 238 22.96 -6.72 -33.71
N ASN A 239 22.72 -6.48 -32.43
CA ASN A 239 22.66 -7.51 -31.42
C ASN A 239 21.59 -7.13 -30.37
N PRO A 240 20.64 -8.00 -30.02
CA PRO A 240 20.41 -9.36 -30.54
C PRO A 240 20.00 -9.43 -32.03
N PRO A 241 20.09 -10.62 -32.68
CA PRO A 241 19.72 -10.76 -34.07
C PRO A 241 18.21 -10.57 -34.30
N PRO A 242 17.79 -10.29 -35.55
CA PRO A 242 16.37 -10.11 -35.87
C PRO A 242 15.52 -11.32 -35.50
N GLY A 243 14.32 -11.07 -34.96
CA GLY A 243 13.37 -12.09 -34.56
C GLY A 243 13.57 -12.67 -33.17
N THR A 244 14.68 -12.37 -32.48
CA THR A 244 14.89 -12.72 -31.07
C THR A 244 13.79 -12.11 -30.20
N GLN A 245 13.34 -12.86 -29.19
CA GLN A 245 12.46 -12.35 -28.15
C GLN A 245 13.31 -11.85 -27.00
N ILE A 246 13.19 -10.56 -26.69
CA ILE A 246 13.93 -9.89 -25.62
C ILE A 246 12.96 -9.37 -24.57
N ASP A 247 13.42 -9.19 -23.34
CA ASP A 247 12.63 -8.50 -22.33
C ASP A 247 12.37 -7.04 -22.77
N PRO A 248 11.23 -6.41 -22.42
CA PRO A 248 10.94 -5.02 -22.81
C PRO A 248 11.97 -3.97 -22.34
N PHE A 249 12.83 -4.33 -21.38
CA PHE A 249 13.88 -3.46 -20.85
C PHE A 249 15.24 -3.73 -21.49
N GLU A 250 15.41 -4.82 -22.21
CA GLU A 250 16.65 -5.13 -22.93
C GLU A 250 16.82 -4.19 -24.13
N GLU A 251 18.08 -3.93 -24.45
CA GLU A 251 18.46 -2.99 -25.49
C GLU A 251 19.03 -3.71 -26.71
N VAL A 252 18.76 -3.17 -27.89
CA VAL A 252 19.39 -3.60 -29.14
C VAL A 252 20.55 -2.68 -29.45
N SER A 253 21.77 -3.23 -29.46
CA SER A 253 22.96 -2.51 -29.90
C SER A 253 23.14 -2.62 -31.41
N LEU A 254 23.70 -1.56 -31.99
CA LEU A 254 23.85 -1.42 -33.43
C LEU A 254 25.31 -1.14 -33.79
N GLN A 255 25.79 -1.77 -34.85
CA GLN A 255 27.03 -1.41 -35.51
C GLN A 255 26.70 -0.72 -36.83
N VAL A 256 27.17 0.51 -36.99
CA VAL A 256 26.84 1.40 -38.11
C VAL A 256 28.08 1.66 -38.94
N SER A 257 27.94 1.69 -40.26
CA SER A 257 29.03 2.02 -41.17
C SER A 257 29.38 3.49 -41.05
N ALA A 258 30.67 3.76 -40.82
CA ALA A 258 31.22 5.10 -40.91
C ALA A 258 31.32 5.56 -42.39
N GLY A 259 31.39 4.63 -43.35
CA GLY A 259 31.46 4.93 -44.78
C GLY A 259 32.77 4.49 -45.43
N PRO A 260 32.81 4.41 -46.77
CA PRO A 260 33.92 3.78 -47.48
C PRO A 260 35.25 4.56 -47.48
N TYR A 261 35.22 5.85 -47.19
CA TYR A 261 36.42 6.72 -47.22
C TYR A 261 36.82 7.24 -45.83
N GLU A 262 36.23 6.64 -44.80
CA GLU A 262 36.39 7.02 -43.41
C GLU A 262 37.51 6.17 -42.78
N TYR A 263 38.60 6.81 -42.32
CA TYR A 263 39.70 6.18 -41.57
C TYR A 263 39.96 6.94 -40.27
N GLY A 264 40.29 6.25 -39.16
CA GLY A 264 40.91 6.87 -37.99
C GLY A 264 40.02 7.67 -37.03
N TYR A 265 38.71 7.43 -37.00
CA TYR A 265 37.84 8.19 -36.08
C TYR A 265 38.08 7.84 -34.60
N LEU A 266 38.25 8.87 -33.78
CA LEU A 266 38.20 8.74 -32.34
C LEU A 266 36.73 8.64 -31.90
N ILE A 267 36.37 7.47 -31.37
CA ILE A 267 35.09 7.26 -30.70
C ILE A 267 35.24 7.76 -29.27
N ARG A 268 34.36 8.66 -28.83
CA ARG A 268 34.39 9.20 -27.46
C ARG A 268 33.03 9.05 -26.81
N GLN A 269 33.04 8.63 -25.54
CA GLN A 269 31.90 8.80 -24.66
C GLN A 269 31.96 10.23 -24.11
N VAL A 270 30.92 11.01 -24.36
CA VAL A 270 30.80 12.39 -23.88
C VAL A 270 29.55 12.50 -23.03
N HIS A 271 29.73 13.01 -21.82
CA HIS A 271 28.64 13.36 -20.94
C HIS A 271 28.08 14.71 -21.37
N ALA A 272 26.81 14.76 -21.73
CA ALA A 272 26.14 15.96 -22.18
C ALA A 272 24.94 16.26 -21.27
N THR A 273 24.92 17.48 -20.74
CA THR A 273 23.84 17.96 -19.90
C THR A 273 23.24 19.21 -20.52
N ALA A 274 21.92 19.29 -20.61
CA ALA A 274 21.18 20.48 -21.02
C ALA A 274 20.15 20.85 -19.96
N THR A 275 20.04 22.14 -19.67
CA THR A 275 19.03 22.67 -18.74
C THR A 275 17.96 23.39 -19.54
N VAL A 276 16.70 22.99 -19.37
CA VAL A 276 15.57 23.68 -19.97
C VAL A 276 15.43 25.04 -19.29
N PRO A 277 15.33 26.16 -20.04
CA PRO A 277 15.13 27.48 -19.44
C PRO A 277 13.95 27.47 -18.46
N ALA A 278 14.10 28.13 -17.32
CA ALA A 278 13.01 28.25 -16.34
C ALA A 278 11.81 28.96 -16.98
N ARG A 279 10.69 28.25 -17.09
CA ARG A 279 9.41 28.71 -17.64
C ARG A 279 8.28 28.07 -16.83
N ASP A 280 7.13 28.74 -16.79
CA ASP A 280 5.94 28.27 -16.05
C ASP A 280 5.24 27.08 -16.72
N ASP A 281 5.53 26.82 -18.01
CA ASP A 281 4.92 25.80 -18.84
C ASP A 281 5.94 24.77 -19.40
N ALA A 282 5.42 23.60 -19.81
CA ALA A 282 6.23 22.58 -20.46
C ALA A 282 6.55 22.99 -21.91
N ALA A 283 7.83 22.99 -22.28
CA ALA A 283 8.28 23.36 -23.61
C ALA A 283 8.71 22.14 -24.42
N ARG A 284 8.53 22.19 -25.75
CA ARG A 284 9.04 21.14 -26.63
C ARG A 284 10.54 21.35 -26.81
N VAL A 285 11.34 20.40 -26.33
CA VAL A 285 12.79 20.41 -26.42
C VAL A 285 13.23 19.37 -27.44
N ARG A 286 14.12 19.78 -28.36
CA ARG A 286 14.83 18.88 -29.27
C ARG A 286 16.32 19.06 -29.08
N MET A 287 17.04 17.99 -28.78
CA MET A 287 18.49 17.98 -28.69
C MET A 287 19.04 17.14 -29.83
N GLN A 288 19.93 17.72 -30.62
CA GLN A 288 20.42 17.14 -31.86
C GLN A 288 21.95 17.18 -31.87
N VAL A 289 22.59 16.02 -31.95
CA VAL A 289 24.04 15.92 -32.11
C VAL A 289 24.37 15.95 -33.59
N ARG A 290 25.32 16.79 -33.97
CA ARG A 290 25.99 16.79 -35.26
C ARG A 290 27.43 16.39 -35.02
N ASP A 291 27.82 15.20 -35.43
CA ASP A 291 29.21 14.81 -35.44
C ASP A 291 29.69 14.58 -36.88
N ASP A 292 30.94 14.17 -37.06
CA ASP A 292 31.45 13.82 -38.39
C ASP A 292 30.48 12.85 -39.08
N THR A 293 29.78 12.05 -38.25
CA THR A 293 28.60 11.20 -38.46
C THR A 293 27.50 11.58 -39.44
N GLY A 294 27.24 12.88 -39.51
CA GLY A 294 25.90 13.39 -39.75
C GLY A 294 25.23 13.81 -38.44
N THR A 295 23.89 13.83 -38.44
CA THR A 295 23.12 14.53 -37.41
C THR A 295 21.97 13.68 -36.89
N TRP A 296 21.85 13.50 -35.58
CA TRP A 296 20.83 12.65 -34.95
C TRP A 296 20.23 13.28 -33.69
N ASN A 297 18.98 12.96 -33.37
CA ASN A 297 18.30 13.49 -32.18
C ASN A 297 18.61 12.64 -30.94
N VAL A 298 19.14 13.28 -29.90
CA VAL A 298 19.33 12.74 -28.55
C VAL A 298 18.02 12.72 -27.78
N TYR A 299 17.22 13.77 -27.95
CA TYR A 299 15.96 13.99 -27.25
C TYR A 299 15.01 14.76 -28.17
N ASP A 300 13.73 14.37 -28.23
CA ASP A 300 12.64 15.14 -28.85
C ASP A 300 11.36 14.89 -28.05
N GLY A 301 10.98 15.84 -27.20
CA GLY A 301 9.88 15.67 -26.26
C GLY A 301 9.54 16.94 -25.49
N PHE A 302 8.53 16.86 -24.61
CA PHE A 302 8.19 17.95 -23.70
C PHE A 302 8.96 17.82 -22.39
N ALA A 303 9.53 18.92 -21.93
CA ALA A 303 10.25 19.00 -20.67
C ALA A 303 9.79 20.23 -19.87
N GLN A 304 9.79 20.11 -18.54
CA GLN A 304 9.38 21.20 -17.66
C GLN A 304 10.48 22.28 -17.58
N GLY A 305 10.08 23.53 -17.38
CA GLY A 305 11.02 24.62 -17.15
C GLY A 305 11.97 24.32 -15.99
N GLY A 306 13.28 24.51 -16.19
CA GLY A 306 14.30 24.21 -15.18
C GLY A 306 14.73 22.74 -15.08
N GLN A 307 14.08 21.83 -15.81
CA GLN A 307 14.47 20.42 -15.83
C GLN A 307 15.88 20.24 -16.42
N LYS A 308 16.72 19.44 -15.76
CA LYS A 308 18.00 18.97 -16.30
C LYS A 308 17.80 17.68 -17.09
N LEU A 309 18.31 17.66 -18.31
CA LEU A 309 18.38 16.50 -19.19
C LEU A 309 19.84 16.07 -19.26
N ASP A 310 20.10 14.80 -18.96
CA ASP A 310 21.46 14.27 -18.79
C ASP A 310 21.65 12.98 -19.59
N PHE A 311 22.71 12.92 -20.39
CA PHE A 311 22.94 11.83 -21.35
C PHE A 311 24.43 11.48 -21.48
N ASN A 312 24.71 10.17 -21.55
CA ASN A 312 25.99 9.66 -22.03
C ASN A 312 25.89 9.37 -23.52
N LEU A 313 26.64 10.13 -24.33
CA LEU A 313 26.59 10.09 -25.78
C LEU A 313 27.86 9.46 -26.33
N THR A 314 27.72 8.56 -27.30
CA THR A 314 28.85 8.12 -28.12
C THR A 314 28.92 9.01 -29.36
N VAL A 315 30.00 9.78 -29.51
CA VAL A 315 30.21 10.69 -30.65
C VAL A 315 31.51 10.36 -31.39
N VAL A 316 31.56 10.75 -32.66
CA VAL A 316 32.63 10.37 -33.58
C VAL A 316 33.32 11.60 -34.14
N GLY A 317 34.63 11.71 -33.91
CA GLY A 317 35.43 12.83 -34.39
C GLY A 317 35.04 14.15 -33.73
N SER A 318 34.82 15.20 -34.52
CA SER A 318 34.30 16.48 -34.00
C SER A 318 32.79 16.41 -33.87
N ALA A 319 32.27 16.79 -32.69
CA ALA A 319 30.84 16.75 -32.42
C ALA A 319 30.33 18.05 -31.81
N GLU A 320 29.10 18.42 -32.16
CA GLU A 320 28.34 19.55 -31.66
C GLU A 320 26.96 19.08 -31.22
N LEU A 321 26.45 19.64 -30.13
CA LEU A 321 25.11 19.39 -29.62
C LEU A 321 24.30 20.68 -29.73
N ASP A 322 23.31 20.66 -30.61
CA ASP A 322 22.33 21.72 -30.81
C ASP A 322 21.11 21.44 -29.92
N THR A 323 20.74 22.39 -29.07
CA THR A 323 19.54 22.30 -28.22
C THR A 323 18.52 23.31 -28.69
N TYR A 324 17.34 22.84 -29.08
CA TYR A 324 16.21 23.64 -29.54
C TYR A 324 15.10 23.63 -28.51
N VAL A 325 14.45 24.78 -28.32
CA VAL A 325 13.23 24.94 -27.51
C VAL A 325 12.16 25.59 -28.37
N ASN A 326 11.00 24.94 -28.54
CA ASN A 326 9.92 25.39 -29.42
C ASN A 326 10.41 25.72 -30.85
N ASN A 327 11.33 24.89 -31.37
CA ASN A 327 12.02 25.04 -32.65
C ASN A 327 13.03 26.20 -32.77
N GLU A 328 13.30 26.96 -31.71
CA GLU A 328 14.38 27.97 -31.69
C GLU A 328 15.65 27.38 -31.11
N LEU A 329 16.80 27.60 -31.76
CA LEU A 329 18.10 27.16 -31.27
C LEU A 329 18.46 27.95 -30.01
N LEU A 330 18.52 27.27 -28.87
CA LEU A 330 18.85 27.84 -27.57
C LEU A 330 20.36 27.82 -27.32
N ASN A 331 21.01 26.68 -27.58
CA ASN A 331 22.42 26.48 -27.25
C ASN A 331 23.08 25.52 -28.23
N GLN A 332 24.37 25.75 -28.50
CA GLN A 332 25.23 24.87 -29.29
C GLN A 332 26.50 24.57 -28.49
N THR A 333 26.70 23.30 -28.15
CA THR A 333 27.82 22.85 -27.29
C THR A 333 28.77 21.95 -28.06
N LYS A 334 30.06 22.29 -28.13
CA LYS A 334 31.08 21.39 -28.71
C LYS A 334 31.35 20.21 -27.77
N LEU A 335 31.24 18.99 -28.28
CA LEU A 335 31.45 17.74 -27.59
C LEU A 335 32.83 17.17 -27.96
N GLY A 336 33.84 17.46 -27.12
CA GLY A 336 35.22 17.00 -27.29
C GLY A 336 36.12 17.95 -28.09
N VAL A 337 37.36 18.15 -27.65
CA VAL A 337 38.36 18.99 -28.35
C VAL A 337 39.07 18.18 -29.45
N GLU A 338 39.25 18.80 -30.62
CA GLU A 338 39.95 18.29 -31.82
C GLU A 338 41.39 17.85 -31.46
N PRO A 339 41.88 16.67 -31.88
CA PRO A 339 43.31 16.37 -31.79
C PRO A 339 44.10 17.27 -32.77
N PRO A 340 45.37 17.59 -32.49
CA PRO A 340 46.16 18.42 -33.40
C PRO A 340 46.25 17.77 -34.78
N LYS A 341 46.00 18.55 -35.85
CA LYS A 341 46.18 18.13 -37.25
C LYS A 341 47.66 17.77 -37.49
N GLY A 342 47.99 16.49 -37.39
CA GLY A 342 49.20 15.94 -38.02
C GLY A 342 48.96 15.70 -39.51
N PRO A 343 49.99 15.78 -40.38
CA PRO A 343 49.82 15.51 -41.80
C PRO A 343 49.36 14.06 -42.03
N PRO A 344 48.54 13.80 -43.07
CA PRO A 344 48.06 12.47 -43.38
C PRO A 344 49.23 11.52 -43.66
N PRO A 345 49.14 10.21 -43.31
CA PRO A 345 50.13 9.24 -43.73
C PRO A 345 50.17 9.19 -45.26
N THR A 346 51.36 9.37 -45.82
CA THR A 346 51.62 9.33 -47.26
C THR A 346 51.15 8.03 -47.88
N SER A 347 50.49 8.13 -49.03
CA SER A 347 49.94 7.04 -49.85
C SER A 347 50.88 5.82 -49.94
N PRO A 348 50.33 4.58 -49.99
CA PRO A 348 51.16 3.40 -50.18
C PRO A 348 51.81 3.43 -51.58
N PRO A 349 53.03 2.86 -51.74
CA PRO A 349 53.76 2.95 -53.00
C PRO A 349 53.01 2.26 -54.14
N GLU A 350 52.92 2.93 -55.29
CA GLU A 350 52.47 2.34 -56.55
C GLU A 350 53.31 1.09 -56.85
N ARG A 351 52.64 -0.06 -56.98
CA ARG A 351 53.28 -1.26 -57.53
C ARG A 351 53.51 -1.02 -59.01
N LYS A 352 54.77 -1.05 -59.41
CA LYS A 352 55.20 -1.14 -60.82
C LYS A 352 54.77 -2.43 -61.47
#